data_AF-A0A662PXI4-F1
#
_entry.id   AF-A0A662PXI4-F1
#
_cell.length_a   1.000
_cell.length_b   1.000
_cell.length_c   1.000
_cell.angle_alpha   90.00
_cell.angle_beta   90.00
_cell.angle_gamma   90.00
#
_symmetry.space_group_name_H-M   'P 1'
#
loop_
_entity.id
_entity.type
_entity.pdbx_description
1 polymer ?
#
loop_
_entity_poly.entity_id
_entity_poly.type
_entity_poly.pdbx_seq_one_letter_code
_entity_poly.pdbx_strand_id
1 'polypeptide(L)'
;MSIRIILGKELEKRFRELAMRRFGYGKGAISRAAQEAIMRWISQVESEALSFEGDPVEAIDGLLSDVELGSVDLQHEAVKLWRTKVMSHVPDRHQHIP
;
A
#
# COMPACT_ATOMS: atom_id res chain seq x y z
N MET A 1 -9.47 3.51 23.64
CA MET A 1 -10.36 4.57 23.12
C MET A 1 -11.53 3.92 22.39
N SER A 2 -12.74 4.49 22.43
CA SER A 2 -13.91 3.97 21.71
C SER A 2 -14.67 5.09 21.00
N ILE A 3 -15.20 4.76 19.83
CA ILE A 3 -16.08 5.62 19.02
C ILE A 3 -17.43 4.92 18.86
N ARG A 4 -18.54 5.65 18.97
CA ARG A 4 -19.88 5.10 18.68
C ARG A 4 -20.23 5.42 17.23
N ILE A 5 -20.63 4.40 16.48
CA ILE A 5 -21.00 4.51 15.08
C ILE A 5 -22.40 3.92 14.93
N ILE A 6 -23.30 4.65 14.27
CA ILE A 6 -24.64 4.18 13.95
C ILE A 6 -24.63 3.72 12.50
N LEU A 7 -24.93 2.44 12.27
CA LEU A 7 -25.00 1.84 10.95
C LEU A 7 -26.44 1.49 10.60
N GLY A 8 -26.80 1.62 9.33
CA GLY A 8 -28.05 1.07 8.82
C GLY A 8 -28.09 -0.46 9.01
N LYS A 9 -29.28 -1.01 9.28
CA LYS A 9 -29.49 -2.42 9.64
C LYS A 9 -28.85 -3.39 8.63
N GLU A 10 -29.06 -3.17 7.34
CA GLU A 10 -28.52 -4.04 6.28
C GLU A 10 -26.99 -3.96 6.18
N LEU A 11 -26.42 -2.77 6.37
CA LEU A 11 -24.98 -2.58 6.36
C LEU A 11 -24.32 -3.26 7.57
N GLU A 12 -24.90 -3.11 8.77
CA GLU A 12 -24.42 -3.75 9.99
C GLU A 12 -24.43 -5.28 9.87
N LYS A 13 -25.54 -5.84 9.40
CA LYS A 13 -25.67 -7.29 9.17
C LYS A 13 -24.59 -7.80 8.22
N ARG A 14 -24.47 -7.16 7.05
CA ARG A 14 -23.50 -7.59 6.02
C ARG A 14 -22.06 -7.43 6.50
N PHE A 15 -21.76 -6.34 7.21
CA PHE A 15 -20.44 -6.11 7.78
C PHE A 15 -20.08 -7.19 8.80
N ARG A 16 -21.00 -7.54 9.70
CA ARG A 16 -20.81 -8.59 10.71
C ARG A 16 -20.58 -9.96 10.08
N GLU A 17 -21.40 -10.33 9.10
CA GLU A 17 -21.25 -11.59 8.36
C GLU A 17 -19.87 -11.69 7.70
N LEU A 18 -19.43 -10.64 7.01
CA LEU A 18 -18.12 -10.60 6.35
C LEU A 18 -16.96 -10.61 7.36
N ALA A 19 -17.07 -9.86 8.45
CA ALA A 19 -16.06 -9.83 9.51
C ALA A 19 -15.87 -11.22 10.12
N MET A 20 -16.96 -11.92 10.41
CA MET A 20 -16.92 -13.27 10.98
C MET A 20 -16.39 -14.29 9.96
N ARG A 21 -16.76 -14.20 8.69
CA ARG A 21 -16.20 -15.07 7.63
C ARG A 21 -14.69 -14.88 7.46
N ARG A 22 -14.20 -13.64 7.58
CA ARG A 22 -12.78 -13.32 7.37
C ARG A 22 -11.89 -13.62 8.57
N PHE A 23 -12.34 -13.29 9.78
CA PHE A 23 -11.52 -13.36 10.99
C PHE A 23 -11.97 -14.44 11.99
N GLY A 24 -13.01 -15.21 11.65
CA GLY A 24 -13.61 -16.23 12.50
C GLY A 24 -14.68 -15.68 13.45
N TYR A 25 -15.33 -16.60 14.17
CA TYR A 25 -16.44 -16.30 15.08
C TYR A 25 -16.00 -15.93 16.51
N GLY A 26 -14.72 -15.59 16.68
CA GLY A 26 -14.12 -15.26 17.98
C GLY A 26 -14.31 -13.80 18.40
N LYS A 27 -13.98 -13.52 19.67
CA LYS A 27 -13.99 -12.17 20.24
C LYS A 27 -12.99 -11.29 19.47
N GLY A 28 -13.47 -10.16 18.95
CA GLY A 28 -12.63 -9.16 18.29
C GLY A 28 -12.66 -9.15 16.76
N ALA A 29 -13.31 -10.12 16.09
CA ALA A 29 -13.43 -10.14 14.63
C ALA A 29 -14.05 -8.85 14.06
N ILE A 30 -15.13 -8.38 14.68
CA ILE A 30 -15.82 -7.12 14.30
C ILE A 30 -14.92 -5.91 14.53
N SER A 31 -14.21 -5.86 15.66
CA SER A 31 -13.30 -4.75 15.98
C SER A 31 -12.14 -4.68 14.99
N ARG A 32 -11.56 -5.83 14.62
CA ARG A 32 -10.48 -5.91 13.64
C ARG A 32 -10.96 -5.49 12.25
N ALA A 33 -12.12 -5.96 11.82
CA ALA A 33 -12.74 -5.53 10.57
C ALA A 33 -13.00 -4.02 10.56
N ALA A 34 -13.45 -3.45 11.69
CA ALA A 34 -13.71 -2.02 11.80
C ALA A 34 -12.42 -1.20 11.70
N GLN A 35 -11.35 -1.64 12.36
CA GLN A 35 -10.04 -1.02 12.22
C GLN A 35 -9.53 -1.07 10.78
N GLU A 36 -9.62 -2.22 10.09
CA GLU A 36 -9.24 -2.32 8.68
C GLU A 36 -10.07 -1.40 7.79
N ALA A 37 -11.38 -1.33 8.00
CA ALA A 37 -12.27 -0.47 7.21
C ALA A 37 -11.95 1.02 7.40
N ILE A 38 -11.74 1.45 8.66
CA ILE A 38 -11.39 2.84 8.97
C ILE A 38 -10.03 3.19 8.38
N MET A 39 -9.01 2.34 8.53
CA MET A 39 -7.69 2.58 7.93
C MET A 39 -7.78 2.72 6.41
N ARG A 40 -8.51 1.82 5.74
CA ARG A 40 -8.69 1.91 4.28
C ARG A 40 -9.40 3.18 3.86
N TRP A 41 -10.43 3.59 4.59
CA TRP A 41 -11.15 4.83 4.31
C TRP A 41 -10.26 6.06 4.47
N ILE A 42 -9.46 6.13 5.54
CA ILE A 42 -8.49 7.22 5.75
C ILE A 42 -7.49 7.26 4.59
N SER A 43 -6.85 6.14 4.26
CA SER A 43 -5.88 6.08 3.16
C SER A 43 -6.51 6.46 1.82
N GLN A 44 -7.75 6.06 1.57
CA GLN A 44 -8.47 6.44 0.37
C GLN A 44 -8.65 7.97 0.31
N VAL A 45 -9.17 8.58 1.37
CA VAL A 45 -9.40 10.04 1.43
C VAL A 45 -8.08 10.82 1.34
N GLU A 46 -7.04 10.38 2.03
CA GLU A 46 -5.71 11.01 1.96
C GLU A 46 -5.09 10.86 0.56
N SER A 47 -5.31 9.73 -0.11
CA SER A 47 -4.83 9.53 -1.48
C SER A 47 -5.62 10.35 -2.51
N GLU A 48 -6.93 10.54 -2.31
CA GLU A 48 -7.75 11.43 -3.12
C GLU A 48 -7.36 12.90 -2.90
N ALA A 49 -6.92 13.27 -1.69
CA ALA A 49 -6.37 14.61 -1.40
C ALA A 49 -4.97 14.83 -1.98
N LEU A 50 -4.25 13.78 -2.33
CA LEU A 50 -2.95 13.81 -3.03
C LEU A 50 -3.13 13.74 -4.55
N SER A 51 -4.17 14.38 -5.10
CA SER A 51 -4.21 14.63 -6.54
C SER A 51 -3.06 15.57 -6.90
N PHE A 52 -2.03 15.04 -7.53
CA PHE A 52 -0.94 15.86 -8.05
C PHE A 52 -1.50 16.71 -9.20
N GLU A 53 -1.66 18.02 -8.96
CA GLU A 53 -2.23 18.97 -9.93
C GLU A 53 -1.21 19.45 -10.99
N GLY A 54 0.05 19.01 -10.91
CA GLY A 54 1.11 19.36 -11.87
C GLY A 54 1.27 18.33 -12.99
N ASP A 55 2.07 18.67 -14.01
CA ASP A 55 2.56 17.68 -14.97
C ASP A 55 3.59 16.76 -14.27
N PRO A 56 3.33 15.45 -14.17
CA PRO A 56 4.26 14.52 -13.53
C PRO A 56 5.66 14.54 -14.17
N VAL A 57 5.77 14.85 -15.47
CA VAL A 57 7.04 14.93 -16.18
C VAL A 57 7.83 16.14 -15.70
N GLU A 58 7.21 17.32 -15.67
CA GLU A 58 7.81 18.57 -15.16
C GLU A 58 8.20 18.46 -13.68
N ALA A 59 7.41 17.75 -12.88
CA ALA A 59 7.70 17.51 -11.47
C ALA A 59 8.99 16.72 -11.27
N ILE A 60 9.17 15.67 -12.07
CA ILE A 60 10.36 14.83 -12.05
C ILE A 60 11.55 15.60 -12.61
N ASP A 61 11.37 16.37 -13.69
CA ASP A 61 12.41 17.20 -14.28
C ASP A 61 12.93 18.24 -13.28
N GLY A 62 12.02 18.96 -12.61
CA GLY A 62 12.37 19.91 -11.56
C GLY A 62 13.03 19.26 -10.33
N LEU A 63 12.62 18.04 -9.95
CA LEU A 63 13.27 17.30 -8.86
C LEU A 63 14.71 16.91 -9.21
N LEU A 64 15.00 16.70 -10.50
CA LEU A 64 16.30 16.30 -11.01
C LEU A 64 17.11 17.47 -11.57
N SER A 65 16.68 18.72 -11.35
CA SER A 65 17.31 19.91 -11.95
C SER A 65 18.79 20.06 -11.60
N ASP A 66 19.18 19.59 -10.42
CA ASP A 66 20.56 19.67 -9.91
C ASP A 66 21.39 18.42 -10.25
N VAL A 67 20.81 17.46 -10.98
CA VAL A 67 21.48 16.22 -11.38
C VAL A 67 22.05 16.39 -12.78
N GLU A 68 23.36 16.55 -12.87
CA GLU A 68 24.10 16.71 -14.12
C GLU A 68 24.30 15.38 -14.89
N LEU A 69 23.26 14.54 -14.97
CA LEU A 69 23.30 13.27 -15.70
C LEU A 69 22.25 13.26 -16.80
N GLY A 70 22.63 12.75 -17.98
CA GLY A 70 21.68 12.56 -19.06
C GLY A 70 20.66 11.47 -18.74
N SER A 71 19.53 11.50 -19.45
CA SER A 71 18.44 10.52 -19.30
C SER A 71 18.92 9.07 -19.51
N VAL A 72 19.86 8.85 -20.43
CA VAL A 72 20.46 7.53 -20.69
C VAL A 72 21.36 7.07 -19.54
N ASP A 73 22.13 7.98 -18.94
CA ASP A 73 23.00 7.66 -17.81
C ASP A 73 22.18 7.33 -16.56
N LEU A 74 21.13 8.13 -16.31
CA LEU A 74 20.15 7.86 -15.25
C LEU A 74 19.47 6.50 -15.43
N GLN A 75 19.13 6.12 -16.66
CA GLN A 75 18.56 4.80 -16.95
C GLN A 75 19.55 3.66 -16.65
N HIS A 76 20.84 3.82 -16.99
CA HIS A 76 21.85 2.83 -16.65
C HIS A 76 22.02 2.66 -15.14
N GLU A 77 22.07 3.76 -14.38
CA GLU A 77 22.18 3.72 -12.93
C GLU A 77 20.93 3.12 -12.27
N ALA A 78 19.74 3.48 -12.76
CA ALA A 78 18.50 2.85 -12.32
C ALA A 78 18.56 1.32 -12.52
N VAL A 79 18.93 0.84 -13.71
CA VAL A 79 19.04 -0.60 -13.98
C VAL A 79 20.03 -1.29 -13.04
N LYS A 80 21.17 -0.66 -12.71
CA LYS A 80 22.14 -1.19 -11.72
C LYS A 80 21.50 -1.32 -10.34
N LEU A 81 20.84 -0.27 -9.86
CA LEU A 81 20.16 -0.25 -8.55
C LEU A 81 19.08 -1.34 -8.45
N TRP A 82 18.27 -1.51 -9.49
CA TRP A 82 17.24 -2.54 -9.55
C TRP A 82 17.82 -3.95 -9.48
N ARG A 83 18.90 -4.24 -10.22
CA ARG A 83 19.59 -5.55 -10.16
C ARG A 83 20.09 -5.87 -8.76
N THR A 84 20.72 -4.90 -8.10
CA THR A 84 21.22 -5.07 -6.73
C THR A 84 20.09 -5.34 -5.74
N LYS A 85 18.96 -4.63 -5.87
CA LYS A 85 17.79 -4.78 -4.97
C LYS A 85 17.02 -6.09 -5.19
N VAL A 86 16.98 -6.59 -6.43
CA VAL A 86 16.38 -7.90 -6.75
C VAL A 86 17.26 -9.04 -6.23
N MET A 87 18.58 -8.94 -6.38
CA MET A 87 19.52 -9.95 -5.86
C MET A 87 19.45 -10.09 -4.33
N SER A 88 19.17 -9.02 -3.59
CA SER A 88 19.00 -9.08 -2.13
C SER A 88 17.70 -9.75 -1.66
N HIS A 89 16.76 -10.04 -2.57
CA HIS A 89 15.46 -10.66 -2.26
C HIS A 89 15.31 -12.08 -2.87
N VAL A 90 16.35 -12.65 -3.45
CA VAL A 90 16.35 -14.05 -3.90
C VAL A 90 16.68 -14.95 -2.70
N PRO A 91 15.78 -15.84 -2.23
CA PRO A 91 16.15 -16.85 -1.25
C PRO A 91 17.12 -17.82 -1.92
N ASP A 92 18.23 -18.13 -1.25
CA ASP A 92 19.25 -19.06 -1.71
C ASP A 92 18.61 -20.45 -1.93
N ARG A 93 18.31 -20.76 -3.19
CA ARG A 93 17.73 -22.05 -3.60
C ARG A 93 18.83 -23.03 -3.99
N HIS A 94 19.81 -23.22 -3.12
CA HIS A 94 20.71 -24.37 -3.20
C HIS A 94 21.06 -24.91 -1.82
N GLN A 95 20.11 -25.62 -1.21
CA GLN A 95 20.45 -26.84 -0.45
C GLN A 95 19.20 -27.71 -0.21
N HIS A 96 19.38 -28.99 -0.53
CA HIS A 96 18.49 -30.14 -0.35
C HIS A 96 17.39 -30.37 -1.40
N ILE A 97 17.75 -31.23 -2.36
CA ILE A 97 16.86 -32.28 -2.86
C ILE A 97 17.54 -33.61 -2.44
N PRO A 98 16.79 -34.58 -1.88
CA PRO A 98 17.30 -35.81 -1.26
C PRO A 98 18.00 -36.77 -2.21
#